data_AF-A0A523C5Q2-F1
#
_entry.id   AF-A0A523C5Q2-F1
#
_cell.length_a   1.000
_cell.length_b   1.000
_cell.length_c   1.000
_cell.angle_alpha   90.00
_cell.angle_beta   90.00
_cell.angle_gamma   90.00
#
_symmetry.space_group_name_H-M   'P 1'
#
loop_
_entity.id
_entity.type
_entity.pdbx_description
1 polymer ?
#
loop_
_entity_poly.entity_id
_entity_poly.type
_entity_poly.pdbx_seq_one_letter_code
_entity_poly.pdbx_strand_id
1 'polypeptide(L)' 'MDTMEWLAKRLHVANEKLPAEFLTILAGCDRNCRACSYCRELLDKSATPLAFQLEDLRQ' A
#
# COMPACT_ATOMS: atom_id res chain seq x y z
N MET A 1 -15.42 -8.77 -2.56
CA MET A 1 -14.09 -8.44 -2.00
C MET A 1 -13.49 -7.35 -2.85
N ASP A 2 -13.25 -6.21 -2.23
CA ASP A 2 -12.52 -5.10 -2.88
C ASP A 2 -11.02 -5.47 -2.95
N THR A 3 -10.34 -5.03 -4.01
CA THR A 3 -8.88 -5.24 -4.16
C THR A 3 -8.11 -4.58 -3.00
N MET A 4 -8.60 -3.44 -2.50
CA MET A 4 -8.00 -2.73 -1.37
C MET A 4 -8.17 -3.48 -0.06
N GLU A 5 -9.33 -4.10 0.15
CA GLU A 5 -9.62 -4.92 1.33
C GLU A 5 -8.68 -6.13 1.41
N TRP A 6 -8.45 -6.81 0.28
CA TRP A 6 -7.51 -7.94 0.21
C TRP A 6 -6.05 -7.51 0.48
N LEU A 7 -5.63 -6.36 -0.05
CA LEU A 7 -4.28 -5.81 0.19
C LEU A 7 -4.08 -5.41 1.65
N ALA A 8 -5.10 -4.81 2.29
CA ALA A 8 -5.04 -4.40 3.69
C ALA A 8 -4.85 -5.60 4.65
N LYS A 9 -5.33 -6.79 4.28
CA LYS A 9 -5.08 -8.04 5.04
C LYS A 9 -3.64 -8.57 4.88
N ARG A 10 -2.83 -8.02 3.96
CA ARG A 10 -1.51 -8.56 3.57
C ARG A 10 -0.36 -7.59 3.74
N LEU A 11 -0.61 -6.29 3.63
CA LEU A 11 0.42 -5.26 3.67
C LEU A 11 0.08 -4.24 4.75
N HIS A 12 1.09 -3.90 5.54
CA HIS A 12 1.07 -2.75 6.42
C HIS A 12 1.93 -1.63 5.84
N VAL A 13 1.39 -0.43 5.74
CA VAL A 13 2.13 0.78 5.36
C VAL A 13 2.22 1.67 6.60
N ALA A 14 3.44 1.84 7.12
CA ALA A 14 3.64 2.68 8.29
C ALA A 14 3.67 4.15 7.88
N ASN A 15 2.81 4.98 8.48
CA ASN A 15 2.71 6.40 8.14
C ASN A 15 4.04 7.16 8.35
N GLU A 16 4.83 6.77 9.35
CA GLU A 16 6.15 7.35 9.63
C GLU A 16 7.19 7.09 8.52
N LYS A 17 6.97 6.08 7.67
CA LYS A 17 7.82 5.78 6.51
C LYS A 17 7.42 6.55 5.26
N LEU A 18 6.30 7.29 5.30
CA LEU A 18 5.88 8.13 4.18
C LEU A 18 6.71 9.42 4.15
N PRO A 19 7.19 9.86 2.97
CA PRO A 19 7.83 11.15 2.84
C PRO A 19 6.90 12.28 3.26
N ALA A 20 7.44 13.35 3.86
CA ALA A 20 6.65 14.52 4.24
C ALA A 20 5.86 15.13 3.06
N GLU A 21 6.42 15.05 1.85
CA GLU A 21 5.79 15.55 0.62
C GLU A 21 4.86 14.54 -0.07
N PHE A 22 4.59 13.39 0.57
CA PHE A 22 3.78 12.32 -0.02
C PHE A 22 2.47 12.81 -0.64
N LEU A 23 1.69 13.61 0.10
CA LEU A 23 0.40 14.11 -0.36
C LEU A 23 0.54 15.09 -1.52
N THR A 24 1.55 15.96 -1.49
CA THR A 24 1.83 16.91 -2.57
C THR A 24 2.17 16.19 -3.86
N ILE A 25 3.02 15.16 -3.79
CA ILE A 25 3.40 14.36 -4.96
C ILE A 25 2.19 13.55 -5.47
N LEU A 26 1.40 12.96 -4.56
CA LEU A 26 0.21 12.20 -4.92
C LEU A 26 -0.86 13.08 -5.59
N ALA A 27 -1.01 14.34 -5.16
CA ALA A 27 -1.97 15.27 -5.75
C ALA A 27 -1.64 15.61 -7.22
N GLY A 28 -0.37 15.52 -7.63
CA GLY A 28 0.08 15.67 -9.01
C GLY A 28 0.01 14.38 -9.84
N CYS A 29 -0.37 13.25 -9.23
CA CYS A 29 -0.44 11.96 -9.93
C CYS A 29 -1.68 11.88 -10.81
N ASP A 30 -1.51 11.53 -12.08
CA ASP A 30 -2.57 11.29 -13.06
C ASP A 30 -3.34 9.97 -12.82
N ARG A 31 -3.02 9.27 -11.73
CA ARG A 31 -3.53 7.94 -11.35
C ARG A 31 -3.12 6.83 -12.32
N ASN A 32 -2.23 7.11 -13.27
CA ASN A 32 -1.59 6.09 -14.09
C ASN A 32 -0.32 5.58 -13.41
N CYS A 33 -0.50 4.89 -12.27
CA CYS A 33 0.60 4.32 -11.48
C CYS A 33 1.42 3.25 -12.23
N ARG A 34 1.01 2.85 -13.45
CA ARG A 34 1.81 2.00 -14.34
C ARG A 34 2.83 2.81 -15.14
N ALA A 35 2.51 4.06 -15.48
CA ALA A 35 3.40 4.98 -16.17
C ALA A 35 4.27 5.78 -15.19
N CYS A 36 3.75 6.12 -14.00
CA CYS A 36 4.54 6.75 -12.94
C CYS A 36 5.18 5.67 -12.04
N SER A 37 6.50 5.66 -11.90
CA SER A 37 7.19 4.69 -11.03
C SER A 37 7.05 5.04 -9.55
N TYR A 38 6.66 6.28 -9.23
CA TYR A 38 6.61 6.80 -7.86
C TYR A 38 5.77 5.95 -6.91
N CYS A 39 4.52 5.62 -7.26
CA CYS A 39 3.65 4.87 -6.37
C CYS A 39 4.19 3.47 -6.08
N ARG A 40 4.82 2.84 -7.07
CA ARG A 40 5.46 1.53 -6.91
C ARG A 40 6.69 1.63 -6.01
N GLU A 41 7.58 2.57 -6.29
CA GLU A 41 8.79 2.78 -5.48
C GLU A 41 8.47 3.17 -4.03
N LEU A 42 7.42 3.96 -3.83
CA LEU A 42 6.94 4.33 -2.50
C LEU A 42 6.40 3.11 -1.76
N LEU A 43 5.60 2.28 -2.44
CA LEU A 43 5.07 1.05 -1.85
C LEU A 43 6.22 0.10 -1.45
N ASP A 44 7.20 -0.10 -2.32
CA ASP A 44 8.37 -0.97 -2.04
C ASP A 44 9.17 -0.49 -0.82
N LYS A 45 9.26 0.82 -0.59
CA LYS A 45 10.00 1.41 0.55
C LYS A 45 9.22 1.43 1.87
N SER A 46 7.89 1.57 1.79
CA SER A 46 7.05 1.85 2.96
C SER A 46 6.21 0.66 3.41
N ALA A 47 5.87 -0.26 2.51
CA ALA A 47 5.08 -1.44 2.82
C ALA A 47 5.92 -2.52 3.49
N THR A 48 5.31 -3.18 4.47
CA THR A 48 5.87 -4.34 5.16
C THR A 48 4.81 -5.46 5.10
N PRO A 49 5.18 -6.71 4.74
CA PRO A 49 4.23 -7.80 4.73
C PRO A 49 3.70 -8.05 6.15
N LEU A 50 2.39 -8.22 6.26
CA LEU A 50 1.77 -8.71 7.49
C LEU A 50 2.07 -10.21 7.63
N ALA A 51 2.18 -10.66 8.87
CA ALA A 51 2.29 -12.08 9.14
C ALA A 51 1.10 -12.81 8.53
N PHE A 52 1.37 -13.90 7.81
CA PHE A 52 0.32 -14.72 7.22
C PHE A 52 -0.58 -15.26 8.34
N GLN A 53 -1.85 -14.86 8.34
CA GLN A 53 -2.85 -15.34 9.28
C GLN A 53 -3.81 -16.25 8.51
N LEU A 54 -3.96 -17.49 8.97
CA LEU A 54 -5.02 -18.38 8.50
C LEU A 54 -6.32 -17.97 9.17
N GLU A 55 -7.34 -17.63 8.37
CA GLU A 55 -8.69 -17.44 8.88
C GLU A 55 -9.21 -18.80 9.42
N ASP A 56 -9.63 -18.82 10.69
CA ASP A 56 -10.22 -20.02 11.29
C ASP A 56 -11.68 -20.15 10.84
N LEU A 57 -11.89 -21.02 9.85
CA LEU A 57 -13.20 -21.25 9.21
C LEU A 57 -14.01 -22.37 9.88
N ARG A 58 -13.61 -22.82 11.08
CA ARG A 58 -14.36 -23.81 11.87
C ARG A 58 -15.51 -23.11 12.59
N GLN A 59 -16.56 -22.78 11.85
CA GLN A 59 -17.85 -22.32 12.37
C GLN A 59 -18.82 -23.51 12.48
#